data_AF-A0A7X9PJK8-F1
#
_entry.id   AF-A0A7X9PJK8-F1
#
_cell.length_a   1.000
_cell.length_b   1.000
_cell.length_c   1.000
_cell.angle_alpha   90.00
_cell.angle_beta   90.00
_cell.angle_gamma   90.00
#
_symmetry.space_group_name_H-M   'P 1'
#
loop_
_entity.id
_entity.type
_entity.pdbx_description
1 polymer ?
#
loop_
_entity_poly.entity_id
_entity_poly.type
_entity_poly.pdbx_seq_one_letter_code
_entity_poly.pdbx_strand_id
1 'polypeptide(L)'
;AGILYQKLGIFDDLPDLVGYRFYRKMCLGDILPLRYAKWAKLKKLFKAMDFVFNFFWLPFITKTQVDFTIEKAIPSEINFNDCNTFNVPTGFKRAKQEFEWIENYPWIKQVSEKSPESMKYHFSSEELQFESEFIKLTQHIDNVGFLKYNLRNGHLKIPYVLFSTLNAPLVSKSISTLITQKDASYITLFLPSEIIKNLRFRYLYKKPIKRYFKITKELAQKLQDTHQLAIFDGDGDAVFT
;
A
#
# COMPACT_ATOMS: atom_id res chain seq x y z
N ALA A 1 -17.68 7.25 11.84
CA ALA A 1 -16.67 7.05 12.90
C ALA A 1 -16.42 8.33 13.71
N GLY A 2 -16.19 9.50 13.10
CA GLY A 2 -15.79 10.73 13.81
C GLY A 2 -16.70 11.22 14.94
N ILE A 3 -18.02 11.22 14.75
CA ILE A 3 -18.99 11.78 15.73
C ILE A 3 -18.97 11.01 17.06
N LEU A 4 -18.78 9.69 17.03
CA LEU A 4 -18.71 8.87 18.26
C LEU A 4 -17.50 9.27 19.10
N TYR A 5 -16.32 9.32 18.49
CA TYR A 5 -15.09 9.67 19.19
C TYR A 5 -15.08 11.12 19.67
N GLN A 6 -15.68 12.04 18.91
CA GLN A 6 -15.87 13.42 19.34
C GLN A 6 -16.76 13.52 20.58
N LYS A 7 -17.87 12.76 20.62
CA LYS A 7 -18.77 12.72 21.79
C LYS A 7 -18.11 12.15 23.04
N LEU A 8 -17.17 11.21 22.89
CA LEU A 8 -16.45 10.63 24.03
C LEU A 8 -15.45 11.60 24.67
N GLY A 9 -14.92 12.58 23.92
CA GLY A 9 -14.05 13.63 24.47
C GLY A 9 -12.69 13.14 25.01
N ILE A 10 -12.35 11.86 24.85
CA ILE A 10 -11.13 11.22 25.39
C ILE A 10 -10.00 11.05 24.37
N PHE A 11 -10.25 11.41 23.11
CA PHE A 11 -9.28 11.27 22.01
C PHE A 11 -8.87 12.63 21.45
N ASP A 12 -7.60 12.74 21.10
CA ASP A 12 -7.03 13.81 20.29
C ASP A 12 -6.74 13.29 18.87
N ASP A 13 -6.66 14.20 17.91
CA ASP A 13 -6.32 13.89 16.52
C ASP A 13 -4.79 13.86 16.34
N LEU A 14 -4.30 12.82 15.66
CA LEU A 14 -2.91 12.73 15.19
C LEU A 14 -2.80 13.28 13.76
N PRO A 15 -1.58 13.56 13.26
CA PRO A 15 -1.38 13.97 11.88
C PRO A 15 -2.04 13.01 10.88
N ASP A 16 -2.79 13.60 9.94
CA ASP A 16 -3.43 12.85 8.85
C ASP A 16 -2.37 12.27 7.91
N LEU A 17 -2.55 11.01 7.54
CA LEU A 17 -1.76 10.42 6.46
C LEU A 17 -2.44 10.73 5.12
N VAL A 18 -1.79 11.58 4.32
CA VAL A 18 -2.27 11.98 3.00
C VAL A 18 -1.72 11.04 1.95
N GLY A 19 -2.59 10.55 1.07
CA GLY A 19 -2.23 9.61 0.03
C GLY A 19 -3.03 9.79 -1.24
N TYR A 20 -2.78 8.91 -2.19
CA TYR A 20 -3.43 8.90 -3.48
C TYR A 20 -3.86 7.49 -3.87
N ARG A 21 -5.05 7.40 -4.46
CA ARG A 21 -5.51 6.21 -5.17
C ARG A 21 -5.43 6.46 -6.67
N PHE A 22 -4.75 5.57 -7.37
CA PHE A 22 -4.62 5.60 -8.82
C PHE A 22 -5.36 4.39 -9.40
N TYR A 23 -6.15 4.62 -10.45
CA TYR A 23 -6.80 3.57 -11.22
C TYR A 23 -6.05 3.44 -12.53
N ARG A 24 -5.24 2.38 -12.66
CA ARG A 24 -4.45 2.10 -13.86
C ARG A 24 -5.27 1.39 -14.92
N LYS A 25 -6.22 0.57 -14.51
CA LYS A 25 -7.16 -0.17 -15.37
C LYS A 25 -8.60 0.12 -14.96
N MET A 26 -9.51 -0.16 -15.87
CA MET A 26 -10.94 -0.15 -15.60
C MET A 26 -11.30 -1.41 -14.77
N CYS A 27 -12.01 -1.23 -13.66
CA CYS A 27 -12.39 -2.29 -12.73
C CYS A 27 -13.78 -2.07 -12.14
N LEU A 28 -14.74 -1.69 -12.99
CA LEU A 28 -16.14 -1.46 -12.60
C LEU A 28 -16.77 -2.72 -12.01
N GLY A 29 -16.47 -3.89 -12.56
CA GLY A 29 -17.01 -5.18 -12.12
C GLY A 29 -16.56 -5.59 -10.73
N ASP A 30 -15.47 -5.01 -10.23
CA ASP A 30 -14.97 -5.24 -8.88
C ASP A 30 -15.45 -4.16 -7.90
N ILE A 31 -15.58 -2.91 -8.35
CA ILE A 31 -15.95 -1.78 -7.48
C ILE A 31 -17.47 -1.64 -7.29
N LEU A 32 -18.25 -1.64 -8.39
CA LEU A 32 -19.67 -1.28 -8.34
C LEU A 32 -20.53 -2.30 -7.57
N PRO A 33 -20.39 -3.62 -7.83
CA PRO A 33 -21.12 -4.64 -7.08
C PRO A 33 -20.82 -4.64 -5.58
N LEU A 34 -19.56 -4.33 -5.21
CA LEU A 34 -19.12 -4.29 -3.82
C LEU A 34 -19.71 -3.08 -3.09
N ARG A 35 -19.85 -1.95 -3.79
CA ARG A 35 -20.32 -0.69 -3.20
C ARG A 35 -21.84 -0.58 -3.16
N TYR A 36 -22.55 -1.13 -4.14
CA TYR A 36 -24.01 -1.10 -4.16
C TYR A 36 -24.58 -2.45 -4.56
N ALA A 37 -25.28 -3.10 -3.62
CA ALA A 37 -25.85 -4.43 -3.78
C ALA A 37 -26.76 -4.57 -5.02
N LYS A 38 -27.48 -3.50 -5.42
CA LYS A 38 -28.32 -3.50 -6.63
C LYS A 38 -27.56 -3.81 -7.93
N TRP A 39 -26.27 -3.49 -7.99
CA TRP A 39 -25.42 -3.73 -9.16
C TRP A 39 -24.82 -5.14 -9.19
N ALA A 40 -25.03 -5.97 -8.16
CA ALA A 40 -24.47 -7.31 -8.07
C ALA A 40 -24.89 -8.22 -9.23
N LYS A 41 -26.14 -8.11 -9.69
CA LYS A 41 -26.66 -8.89 -10.83
C LYS A 41 -25.99 -8.53 -12.16
N LEU A 42 -25.51 -7.29 -12.29
CA LEU A 42 -24.84 -6.77 -13.50
C LEU A 42 -23.31 -6.95 -13.47
N LYS A 43 -22.77 -7.65 -12.46
CA LYS A 43 -21.32 -7.89 -12.32
C LYS A 43 -20.66 -8.46 -13.59
N LYS A 44 -21.31 -9.44 -14.25
CA LYS A 44 -20.78 -10.05 -15.48
C LYS A 44 -20.68 -9.04 -16.62
N LEU A 45 -21.68 -8.18 -16.78
CA LEU A 45 -21.69 -7.11 -17.78
C LEU A 45 -20.54 -6.12 -17.53
N PHE A 46 -20.37 -5.66 -16.29
CA PHE A 46 -19.27 -4.76 -15.95
C PHE A 46 -17.89 -5.39 -16.17
N LYS A 47 -17.72 -6.68 -15.86
CA LYS A 47 -16.47 -7.38 -16.16
C LYS A 47 -16.18 -7.48 -17.67
N ALA A 48 -17.22 -7.65 -18.50
CA ALA A 48 -17.06 -7.63 -19.95
C ALA A 48 -16.64 -6.24 -20.44
N MET A 49 -17.24 -5.17 -19.90
CA MET A 49 -16.84 -3.79 -20.21
C MET A 49 -15.39 -3.51 -19.79
N ASP A 50 -15.01 -3.94 -18.58
CA ASP A 50 -13.64 -3.82 -18.08
C ASP A 50 -12.65 -4.51 -19.03
N PHE A 51 -12.97 -5.74 -19.46
CA PHE A 51 -12.13 -6.50 -20.39
C PHE A 51 -11.93 -5.76 -21.72
N VAL A 52 -13.02 -5.32 -22.37
CA VAL A 52 -12.97 -4.63 -23.66
C VAL A 52 -12.15 -3.35 -23.54
N PHE A 53 -12.43 -2.52 -22.53
CA PHE A 53 -11.70 -1.27 -22.34
C PHE A 53 -10.22 -1.52 -22.05
N ASN A 54 -9.92 -2.44 -21.14
CA ASN A 54 -8.55 -2.75 -20.76
C ASN A 54 -7.76 -3.33 -21.93
N PHE A 55 -8.38 -4.12 -22.80
CA PHE A 55 -7.73 -4.65 -24.01
C PHE A 55 -7.15 -3.53 -24.88
N PHE A 56 -7.93 -2.47 -25.13
CA PHE A 56 -7.46 -1.31 -25.89
C PHE A 56 -6.51 -0.41 -25.09
N TRP A 57 -6.60 -0.41 -23.76
CA TRP A 57 -5.76 0.40 -22.89
C TRP A 57 -4.37 -0.21 -22.62
N LEU A 58 -4.25 -1.54 -22.66
CA LEU A 58 -3.01 -2.28 -22.37
C LEU A 58 -1.78 -1.77 -23.13
N PRO A 59 -1.81 -1.51 -24.46
CA PRO A 59 -0.66 -1.00 -25.21
C PRO A 59 -0.15 0.35 -24.70
N PHE A 60 -1.01 1.12 -24.04
CA PHE A 60 -0.63 2.41 -23.49
C PHE A 60 0.07 2.27 -22.15
N ILE A 61 -0.15 1.22 -21.35
CA ILE A 61 0.37 1.12 -19.98
C ILE A 61 1.60 0.21 -19.80
N THR A 62 2.06 -0.47 -20.85
CA THR A 62 3.18 -1.41 -20.81
C THR A 62 4.56 -0.78 -21.02
N LYS A 63 4.64 0.53 -21.32
CA LYS A 63 5.85 1.20 -21.82
C LYS A 63 6.84 1.74 -20.76
N THR A 64 7.07 1.03 -19.66
CA THR A 64 8.12 1.43 -18.71
C THR A 64 9.07 0.28 -18.44
N GLN A 65 10.05 0.11 -19.33
CA GLN A 65 11.28 -0.58 -18.98
C GLN A 65 12.25 0.44 -18.43
N VAL A 66 12.71 0.17 -17.22
CA VAL A 66 13.83 0.88 -16.62
C VAL A 66 14.79 -0.18 -16.12
N ASP A 67 16.08 0.05 -16.29
CA ASP A 67 17.16 -0.73 -15.70
C ASP A 67 17.15 -0.58 -14.17
N PHE A 68 16.23 -1.26 -13.52
CA PHE A 68 16.20 -1.51 -12.09
C PHE A 68 15.97 -2.99 -11.86
N THR A 69 16.76 -3.55 -10.95
CA THR A 69 16.55 -4.91 -10.47
C THR A 69 15.70 -4.83 -9.22
N ILE A 70 14.61 -5.60 -9.22
CA ILE A 70 13.76 -5.80 -8.06
C ILE A 70 14.05 -7.21 -7.58
N GLU A 71 14.66 -7.32 -6.41
CA GLU A 71 14.98 -8.59 -5.79
C GLU A 71 14.14 -8.74 -4.53
N LYS A 72 13.65 -9.95 -4.28
CA LYS A 72 13.00 -10.26 -3.01
C LYS A 72 14.03 -10.07 -1.89
N ALA A 73 13.71 -9.22 -0.93
CA ALA A 73 14.55 -8.98 0.23
C ALA A 73 14.08 -9.85 1.39
N ILE A 74 15.04 -10.34 2.16
CA ILE A 74 14.73 -10.87 3.49
C ILE A 74 14.79 -9.67 4.45
N PRO A 75 13.83 -9.48 5.36
CA PRO A 75 13.87 -8.37 6.33
C PRO A 75 15.19 -8.30 7.11
N SER A 76 15.87 -9.44 7.24
CA SER A 76 17.16 -9.55 7.90
C SER A 76 18.32 -8.84 7.18
N GLU A 77 18.19 -8.58 5.89
CA GLU A 77 19.15 -7.88 5.02
C GLU A 77 18.93 -6.35 5.02
N ILE A 78 17.83 -5.88 5.62
CA ILE A 78 17.53 -4.46 5.69
C ILE A 78 18.47 -3.80 6.69
N ASN A 79 19.40 -3.00 6.17
CA ASN A 79 20.22 -2.12 7.00
C ASN A 79 19.47 -0.81 7.26
N PHE A 80 18.87 -0.68 8.44
CA PHE A 80 18.13 0.50 8.85
C PHE A 80 19.00 1.75 8.99
N ASN A 81 20.31 1.59 9.23
CA ASN A 81 21.23 2.71 9.38
C ASN A 81 21.42 3.49 8.07
N ASP A 82 21.23 2.84 6.92
CA ASP A 82 21.36 3.46 5.59
C ASP A 82 20.08 4.22 5.19
N CYS A 83 19.02 4.12 5.99
CA CYS A 83 17.70 4.66 5.70
C CYS A 83 17.37 5.83 6.63
N ASN A 84 17.52 7.06 6.13
CA ASN A 84 17.12 8.28 6.85
C ASN A 84 15.61 8.36 7.16
N THR A 85 14.79 7.49 6.58
CA THR A 85 13.34 7.44 6.79
C THR A 85 12.97 7.25 8.27
N PHE A 86 13.82 6.60 9.08
CA PHE A 86 13.59 6.38 10.52
C PHE A 86 14.26 7.40 11.44
N ASN A 87 14.94 8.42 10.90
CA ASN A 87 15.54 9.48 11.72
C ASN A 87 14.49 10.50 12.23
N VAL A 88 13.22 10.32 11.86
CA VAL A 88 12.08 11.10 12.39
C VAL A 88 11.49 10.33 13.58
N PRO A 89 11.07 11.00 14.66
CA PRO A 89 10.34 10.34 15.74
C PRO A 89 9.10 9.62 15.19
N THR A 90 9.08 8.29 15.28
CA THR A 90 7.96 7.46 14.81
C THR A 90 7.09 7.03 15.98
N GLY A 91 5.77 7.03 15.81
CA GLY A 91 4.84 6.46 16.80
C GLY A 91 5.00 4.94 16.98
N PHE A 92 5.61 4.27 16.00
CA PHE A 92 5.81 2.83 15.96
C PHE A 92 7.29 2.51 15.71
N LYS A 93 7.98 2.00 16.72
CA LYS A 93 9.40 1.61 16.63
C LYS A 93 9.55 0.20 16.06
N ARG A 94 9.15 0.00 14.80
CA ARG A 94 9.38 -1.29 14.13
C ARG A 94 10.85 -1.44 13.78
N ALA A 95 11.41 -2.57 14.15
CA ALA A 95 12.76 -2.99 13.81
C ALA A 95 12.71 -4.29 13.01
N LYS A 96 13.89 -4.87 12.80
CA LYS A 96 14.09 -6.12 12.07
C LYS A 96 13.15 -7.24 12.53
N GLN A 97 13.02 -7.45 13.85
CA GLN A 97 12.19 -8.53 14.40
C GLN A 97 10.70 -8.35 14.05
N GLU A 98 10.17 -7.13 14.11
CA GLU A 98 8.79 -6.86 13.74
C GLU A 98 8.55 -7.08 12.25
N PHE A 99 9.50 -6.71 11.38
CA PHE A 99 9.37 -6.94 9.95
C PHE A 99 9.51 -8.43 9.57
N GLU A 100 10.38 -9.18 10.24
CA GLU A 100 10.45 -10.64 10.13
C GLU A 100 9.13 -11.28 10.56
N TRP A 101 8.53 -10.80 11.66
CA TRP A 101 7.22 -11.26 12.11
C TRP A 101 6.12 -10.95 11.08
N ILE A 102 6.10 -9.74 10.52
CA ILE A 102 5.14 -9.34 9.49
C ILE A 102 5.24 -10.24 8.24
N GLU A 103 6.45 -10.55 7.79
CA GLU A 103 6.66 -11.39 6.61
C GLU A 103 6.25 -12.85 6.87
N ASN A 104 6.56 -13.39 8.06
CA ASN A 104 6.32 -14.79 8.38
C ASN A 104 4.87 -15.09 8.76
N TYR A 105 4.10 -14.10 9.20
CA TYR A 105 2.73 -14.28 9.72
C TYR A 105 1.69 -13.38 9.02
N PRO A 106 1.54 -13.44 7.68
CA PRO A 106 0.48 -12.72 6.99
C PRO A 106 -0.90 -13.23 7.41
N TRP A 107 -1.90 -12.35 7.48
CA TRP A 107 -3.27 -12.72 7.85
C TRP A 107 -4.10 -13.23 6.67
N ILE A 108 -3.59 -13.06 5.45
CA ILE A 108 -4.22 -13.54 4.22
C ILE A 108 -3.41 -14.68 3.64
N LYS A 109 -4.09 -15.79 3.37
CA LYS A 109 -3.54 -16.92 2.65
C LYS A 109 -3.92 -16.84 1.17
N GLN A 110 -2.96 -16.98 0.27
CA GLN A 110 -3.27 -17.21 -1.14
C GLN A 110 -3.78 -18.65 -1.32
N VAL A 111 -4.94 -18.80 -1.96
CA VAL A 111 -5.61 -20.08 -2.23
C VAL A 111 -6.08 -20.15 -3.69
N SER A 112 -6.22 -21.36 -4.25
CA SER A 112 -6.80 -21.53 -5.59
C SER A 112 -8.31 -21.32 -5.62
N GLU A 113 -8.99 -21.62 -4.52
CA GLU A 113 -10.43 -21.45 -4.33
C GLU A 113 -10.71 -21.04 -2.89
N LYS A 114 -11.69 -20.15 -2.69
CA LYS A 114 -12.06 -19.68 -1.35
C LYS A 114 -12.99 -20.68 -0.66
N SER A 115 -12.71 -20.95 0.62
CA SER A 115 -13.58 -21.75 1.47
C SER A 115 -14.95 -21.09 1.68
N PRO A 116 -16.03 -21.88 1.88
CA PRO A 116 -17.34 -21.36 2.26
C PRO A 116 -17.30 -20.47 3.51
N GLU A 117 -16.44 -20.80 4.47
CA GLU A 117 -16.21 -20.05 5.69
C GLU A 117 -15.60 -18.68 5.39
N SER A 118 -14.54 -18.63 4.57
CA SER A 118 -13.91 -17.36 4.17
C SER A 118 -14.87 -16.45 3.40
N MET A 119 -15.78 -17.01 2.61
CA MET A 119 -16.80 -16.24 1.89
C MET A 119 -17.88 -15.63 2.81
N LYS A 120 -18.13 -16.24 3.98
CA LYS A 120 -19.08 -15.73 4.99
C LYS A 120 -18.42 -14.74 5.95
N TYR A 121 -17.12 -14.85 6.15
CA TYR A 121 -16.38 -14.02 7.09
C TYR A 121 -16.22 -12.59 6.56
N HIS A 122 -16.49 -11.61 7.42
CA HIS A 122 -16.44 -10.19 7.03
C HIS A 122 -15.02 -9.66 6.86
N PHE A 123 -14.04 -10.30 7.53
CA PHE A 123 -12.63 -10.04 7.31
C PHE A 123 -12.08 -11.08 6.34
N SER A 124 -11.13 -10.67 5.50
CA SER A 124 -10.62 -11.58 4.49
C SER A 124 -9.47 -12.38 5.06
N SER A 125 -9.63 -13.70 5.08
CA SER A 125 -8.58 -14.67 5.45
C SER A 125 -7.95 -15.35 4.24
N GLU A 126 -8.65 -15.39 3.11
CA GLU A 126 -8.22 -16.07 1.90
C GLU A 126 -8.43 -15.22 0.65
N GLU A 127 -7.48 -15.28 -0.27
CA GLU A 127 -7.51 -14.58 -1.55
C GLU A 127 -6.96 -15.41 -2.71
N LEU A 128 -7.48 -15.16 -3.91
CA LEU A 128 -7.03 -15.86 -5.12
C LEU A 128 -5.69 -15.33 -5.62
N GLN A 129 -5.48 -14.02 -5.47
CA GLN A 129 -4.23 -13.35 -5.77
C GLN A 129 -3.81 -12.55 -4.55
N PHE A 130 -2.73 -12.98 -3.91
CA PHE A 130 -2.16 -12.26 -2.76
C PHE A 130 -0.64 -12.42 -2.72
N GLU A 131 0.06 -11.31 -2.91
CA GLU A 131 1.49 -11.23 -2.67
C GLU A 131 1.75 -10.21 -1.57
N SER A 132 2.61 -10.55 -0.64
CA SER A 132 3.02 -9.71 0.47
C SER A 132 4.50 -9.94 0.66
N GLU A 133 5.33 -9.07 0.09
CA GLU A 133 6.78 -9.28 0.09
C GLU A 133 7.53 -7.98 0.43
N PHE A 134 8.70 -8.16 1.05
CA PHE A 134 9.76 -7.15 1.04
C PHE A 134 10.61 -7.29 -0.22
N ILE A 135 10.97 -6.16 -0.81
CA ILE A 135 11.88 -6.11 -1.94
C ILE A 135 13.00 -5.11 -1.69
N LYS A 136 14.18 -5.45 -2.21
CA LYS A 136 15.34 -4.58 -2.31
C LYS A 136 15.31 -3.91 -3.66
N LEU A 137 15.53 -2.60 -3.66
CA LEU A 137 15.62 -1.79 -4.86
C LEU A 137 17.09 -1.57 -5.15
N THR A 138 17.57 -2.06 -6.28
CA THR A 138 18.96 -1.86 -6.70
C THR A 138 19.02 -1.19 -8.07
N GLN A 139 19.97 -0.26 -8.20
CA GLN A 139 20.36 0.29 -9.49
C GLN A 139 21.79 -0.16 -9.77
N HIS A 140 21.96 -1.01 -10.78
CA HIS A 140 23.21 -1.74 -11.00
C HIS A 140 23.61 -2.55 -9.76
N ILE A 141 24.57 -2.08 -8.96
CA ILE A 141 25.10 -2.75 -7.77
C ILE A 141 24.67 -2.03 -6.48
N ASP A 142 24.25 -0.77 -6.59
CA ASP A 142 23.96 0.07 -5.43
C ASP A 142 22.56 -0.17 -4.89
N ASN A 143 22.46 -0.34 -3.58
CA ASN A 143 21.18 -0.41 -2.87
C ASN A 143 20.58 1.00 -2.75
N VAL A 144 19.45 1.23 -3.41
CA VAL A 144 18.77 2.53 -3.37
C VAL A 144 17.69 2.61 -2.29
N GLY A 145 17.25 1.46 -1.76
CA GLY A 145 16.29 1.35 -0.67
C GLY A 145 15.59 -0.01 -0.63
N PHE A 146 14.64 -0.12 0.31
CA PHE A 146 13.77 -1.28 0.48
C PHE A 146 12.32 -0.83 0.45
N LEU A 147 11.41 -1.71 0.04
CA LEU A 147 9.98 -1.47 0.24
C LEU A 147 9.25 -2.75 0.61
N LYS A 148 8.14 -2.57 1.34
CA LYS A 148 7.11 -3.59 1.51
C LYS A 148 6.00 -3.28 0.53
N TYR A 149 5.53 -4.27 -0.21
CA TYR A 149 4.28 -4.13 -0.97
C TYR A 149 3.31 -5.26 -0.65
N ASN A 150 2.02 -4.94 -0.81
CA ASN A 150 0.93 -5.91 -0.76
C ASN A 150 0.17 -5.79 -2.09
N LEU A 151 0.08 -6.89 -2.85
CA LEU A 151 -0.74 -6.99 -4.06
C LEU A 151 -1.88 -7.95 -3.79
N ARG A 152 -3.11 -7.46 -3.82
CA ARG A 152 -4.31 -8.26 -3.52
C ARG A 152 -5.39 -8.03 -4.58
N ASN A 153 -5.72 -9.07 -5.35
CA ASN A 153 -6.70 -8.99 -6.45
C ASN A 153 -6.52 -7.73 -7.34
N GLY A 154 -5.30 -7.49 -7.81
CA GLY A 154 -4.95 -6.33 -8.61
C GLY A 154 -4.89 -4.98 -7.86
N HIS A 155 -5.10 -4.97 -6.53
CA HIS A 155 -4.86 -3.81 -5.68
C HIS A 155 -3.44 -3.81 -5.14
N LEU A 156 -2.59 -2.89 -5.60
CA LEU A 156 -1.27 -2.69 -5.02
C LEU A 156 -1.30 -1.63 -3.91
N LYS A 157 -0.67 -1.93 -2.78
CA LYS A 157 -0.34 -1.00 -1.69
C LYS A 157 1.15 -1.09 -1.39
N ILE A 158 1.72 -0.01 -0.88
CA ILE A 158 3.12 0.03 -0.41
C ILE A 158 3.09 0.53 1.03
N PRO A 159 2.99 -0.38 2.02
CA PRO A 159 2.88 -0.01 3.42
C PRO A 159 4.14 0.66 3.98
N TYR A 160 5.31 0.28 3.46
CA TYR A 160 6.62 0.81 3.86
C TYR A 160 7.50 1.08 2.65
N VAL A 161 8.23 2.20 2.71
CA VAL A 161 9.35 2.51 1.83
C VAL A 161 10.49 3.03 2.70
N LEU A 162 11.66 2.40 2.60
CA LEU A 162 12.83 2.68 3.41
C LEU A 162 13.94 3.11 2.49
N PHE A 163 14.37 4.37 2.59
CA PHE A 163 15.33 4.93 1.66
C PHE A 163 16.07 6.14 2.23
N SER A 164 17.21 6.46 1.62
CA SER A 164 17.86 7.76 1.79
C SER A 164 17.16 8.81 0.91
N THR A 165 16.92 10.00 1.44
CA THR A 165 16.24 11.10 0.72
C THR A 165 16.93 11.47 -0.60
N LEU A 166 18.25 11.26 -0.70
CA LEU A 166 19.03 11.43 -1.92
C LEU A 166 18.56 10.50 -3.05
N ASN A 167 18.03 9.33 -2.71
CA ASN A 167 17.57 8.31 -3.65
C ASN A 167 16.09 8.46 -4.03
N ALA A 168 15.38 9.50 -3.56
CA ALA A 168 13.94 9.67 -3.80
C ALA A 168 13.53 9.54 -5.29
N PRO A 169 14.25 10.15 -6.27
CA PRO A 169 13.89 10.00 -7.68
C PRO A 169 14.03 8.55 -8.17
N LEU A 170 15.07 7.84 -7.72
CA LEU A 170 15.34 6.45 -8.10
C LEU A 170 14.26 5.53 -7.53
N VAL A 171 13.97 5.65 -6.23
CA VAL A 171 12.89 4.89 -5.56
C VAL A 171 11.54 5.11 -6.25
N SER A 172 11.23 6.35 -6.64
CA SER A 172 9.99 6.67 -7.38
C SER A 172 9.91 5.96 -8.73
N LYS A 173 11.04 5.86 -9.42
CA LYS A 173 11.15 5.15 -10.70
C LYS A 173 11.01 3.64 -10.47
N SER A 174 11.66 3.08 -9.45
CA SER A 174 11.50 1.67 -9.06
C SER A 174 10.05 1.32 -8.70
N ILE A 175 9.34 2.18 -7.97
CA ILE A 175 7.92 1.99 -7.66
C ILE A 175 7.07 2.00 -8.95
N SER A 176 7.37 2.90 -9.89
CA SER A 176 6.68 2.95 -11.19
C SER A 176 6.90 1.68 -12.01
N THR A 177 8.12 1.13 -11.96
CA THR A 177 8.47 -0.17 -12.55
C THR A 177 7.71 -1.31 -11.86
N LEU A 178 7.70 -1.35 -10.53
CA LEU A 178 6.96 -2.35 -9.75
C LEU A 178 5.46 -2.36 -10.11
N ILE A 179 4.83 -1.17 -10.17
CA ILE A 179 3.41 -1.03 -10.56
C ILE A 179 3.16 -1.64 -11.94
N THR A 180 4.09 -1.46 -12.88
CA THR A 180 3.98 -1.97 -14.24
C THR A 180 4.19 -3.49 -14.27
N GLN A 181 5.21 -4.00 -13.59
CA GLN A 181 5.56 -5.43 -13.53
C GLN A 181 4.48 -6.26 -12.82
N LYS A 182 3.94 -5.77 -11.70
CA LYS A 182 2.85 -6.42 -10.96
C LYS A 182 1.47 -6.25 -11.61
N ASP A 183 1.43 -5.53 -12.74
CA ASP A 183 0.26 -5.31 -13.57
C ASP A 183 -1.00 -4.86 -12.79
N ALA A 184 -0.78 -4.02 -11.78
CA ALA A 184 -1.81 -3.60 -10.85
C ALA A 184 -2.96 -2.86 -11.56
N SER A 185 -4.20 -3.18 -11.17
CA SER A 185 -5.41 -2.54 -11.67
C SER A 185 -5.63 -1.18 -11.01
N TYR A 186 -5.42 -1.11 -9.70
CA TYR A 186 -5.45 0.13 -8.94
C TYR A 186 -4.43 0.10 -7.81
N ILE A 187 -3.98 1.28 -7.39
CA ILE A 187 -2.87 1.46 -6.47
C ILE A 187 -3.29 2.44 -5.38
N THR A 188 -3.02 2.14 -4.13
CA THR A 188 -3.19 3.07 -3.00
C THR A 188 -1.83 3.33 -2.37
N LEU A 189 -1.40 4.60 -2.36
CA LEU A 189 -0.09 5.00 -1.85
C LEU A 189 -0.24 6.11 -0.82
N PHE A 190 0.43 5.95 0.31
CA PHE A 190 0.62 6.98 1.34
C PHE A 190 2.13 7.13 1.56
N LEU A 191 2.80 7.70 0.55
CA LEU A 191 4.26 7.81 0.50
C LEU A 191 4.69 9.26 0.73
N PRO A 192 5.95 9.49 1.14
CA PRO A 192 6.52 10.83 1.26
C PRO A 192 6.34 11.66 -0.02
N SER A 193 6.21 12.98 0.16
CA SER A 193 5.93 13.91 -0.94
C SER A 193 7.01 13.88 -2.04
N GLU A 194 8.25 13.60 -1.63
CA GLU A 194 9.45 13.50 -2.46
C GLU A 194 9.38 12.31 -3.41
N ILE A 195 8.67 11.24 -3.02
CA ILE A 195 8.40 10.09 -3.87
C ILE A 195 7.24 10.41 -4.82
N ILE A 196 6.14 10.92 -4.28
CA ILE A 196 4.92 11.18 -5.06
C ILE A 196 5.17 12.18 -6.20
N LYS A 197 5.98 13.23 -5.98
CA LYS A 197 6.30 14.24 -7.01
C LYS A 197 7.05 13.66 -8.21
N ASN A 198 7.85 12.62 -7.98
CA ASN A 198 8.70 11.98 -8.99
C ASN A 198 8.06 10.71 -9.57
N LEU A 199 6.88 10.32 -9.09
CA LEU A 199 6.21 9.10 -9.52
C LEU A 199 5.64 9.26 -10.94
N ARG A 200 6.05 8.39 -11.87
CA ARG A 200 5.70 8.47 -13.30
C ARG A 200 5.21 7.13 -13.81
N PHE A 201 3.91 6.99 -13.96
CA PHE A 201 3.26 5.89 -14.66
C PHE A 201 1.93 6.36 -15.23
N ARG A 202 1.39 5.61 -16.20
CA ARG A 202 0.11 5.92 -16.84
C ARG A 202 -1.06 5.38 -16.02
N TYR A 203 -2.08 6.19 -15.85
CA TYR A 203 -3.31 5.86 -15.12
C TYR A 203 -4.51 6.55 -15.76
N LEU A 204 -5.70 5.99 -15.56
CA LEU A 204 -6.97 6.54 -16.03
C LEU A 204 -7.49 7.64 -15.10
N TYR A 205 -7.35 7.42 -13.80
CA TYR A 205 -7.89 8.32 -12.80
C TYR A 205 -7.04 8.35 -11.53
N LYS A 206 -6.94 9.52 -10.90
CA LYS A 206 -6.25 9.76 -9.64
C LYS A 206 -7.22 10.42 -8.66
N LYS A 207 -7.27 9.91 -7.43
CA LYS A 207 -8.09 10.45 -6.34
C LYS A 207 -7.24 10.68 -5.09
N PRO A 208 -7.26 11.88 -4.49
CA PRO A 208 -6.66 12.08 -3.16
C PRO A 208 -7.46 11.33 -2.09
N ILE A 209 -6.76 10.76 -1.12
CA ILE A 209 -7.32 10.07 0.03
C ILE A 209 -6.61 10.53 1.30
N LYS A 210 -7.31 10.47 2.42
CA LYS A 210 -6.77 10.76 3.75
C LYS A 210 -7.09 9.62 4.69
N ARG A 211 -6.17 9.31 5.60
CA ARG A 211 -6.40 8.42 6.73
C ARG A 211 -6.22 9.21 8.01
N TYR A 212 -7.26 9.18 8.83
CA TYR A 212 -7.32 9.87 10.10
C TYR A 212 -6.83 8.97 11.21
N PHE A 213 -5.94 9.47 12.05
CA PHE A 213 -5.44 8.77 13.22
C PHE A 213 -5.90 9.49 14.48
N LYS A 214 -6.15 8.71 15.53
CA LYS A 214 -6.57 9.21 16.83
C LYS A 214 -5.71 8.59 17.92
N ILE A 215 -5.47 9.37 18.96
CA ILE A 215 -4.73 8.95 20.15
C ILE A 215 -5.54 9.29 21.40
N THR A 216 -5.43 8.49 22.45
CA THR A 216 -6.04 8.86 23.73
C THR A 216 -5.31 10.07 24.33
N LYS A 217 -6.05 10.98 24.96
CA LYS A 217 -5.48 12.16 25.65
C LYS A 217 -4.40 11.77 26.65
N GLU A 218 -4.63 10.68 27.38
CA GLU A 218 -3.68 10.15 28.36
C GLU A 218 -2.35 9.73 27.70
N LEU A 219 -2.41 9.03 26.57
CA LEU A 219 -1.20 8.62 25.86
C LEU A 219 -0.51 9.81 25.18
N ALA A 220 -1.27 10.75 24.64
CA ALA A 220 -0.74 11.97 24.05
C ALA A 220 0.07 12.79 25.05
N GLN A 221 -0.42 12.92 26.29
CA GLN A 221 0.28 13.59 27.38
C GLN A 221 1.61 12.91 27.73
N LYS A 222 1.68 11.58 27.64
CA LYS A 222 2.90 10.80 27.92
C LYS A 222 3.94 10.87 26.81
N LEU A 223 3.51 10.95 25.54
CA LEU A 223 4.41 10.88 24.39
C LEU A 223 5.18 12.17 24.13
N GLN A 224 4.64 13.34 24.54
CA GLN A 224 5.17 14.68 24.25
C GLN A 224 5.33 14.93 22.72
N ASP A 225 4.82 16.05 22.20
CA ASP A 225 4.89 16.39 20.76
C ASP A 225 4.34 15.35 19.76
N THR A 226 3.11 14.88 20.01
CA THR A 226 2.39 13.94 19.13
C THR A 226 2.23 14.41 17.67
N HIS A 227 2.32 15.72 17.42
CA HIS A 227 2.25 16.30 16.07
C HIS A 227 3.50 16.02 15.21
N GLN A 228 4.63 15.66 15.81
CA GLN A 228 5.86 15.32 15.09
C GLN A 228 6.02 13.81 14.85
N LEU A 229 5.09 12.99 15.38
CA LEU A 229 5.14 11.55 15.22
C LEU A 229 4.82 11.14 13.78
N ALA A 230 5.82 10.59 13.10
CA ALA A 230 5.62 9.95 11.81
C ALA A 230 4.84 8.64 11.99
N ILE A 231 3.85 8.44 11.12
CA ILE A 231 3.05 7.22 11.00
C ILE A 231 3.12 6.76 9.56
N PHE A 232 3.40 5.48 9.35
CA PHE A 232 3.43 4.85 8.05
C PHE A 232 2.13 4.10 7.76
N ASP A 233 1.86 3.83 6.48
CA ASP A 233 0.63 3.15 6.06
C ASP A 233 0.51 1.72 6.62
N GLY A 234 1.65 1.06 6.83
CA GLY A 234 1.74 -0.25 7.44
C GLY A 234 1.69 -0.25 8.96
N ASP A 235 1.70 0.91 9.62
CA ASP A 235 1.60 0.95 11.08
C ASP A 235 0.20 0.49 11.51
N GLY A 236 0.16 -0.46 12.45
CA GLY A 236 -1.04 -1.19 12.83
C GLY A 236 -1.20 -2.53 12.10
N ASP A 237 -2.45 -2.94 11.92
CA ASP A 237 -2.89 -4.23 11.40
C ASP A 237 -2.88 -4.30 9.86
N ALA A 238 -2.98 -3.16 9.19
CA ALA A 238 -3.12 -3.08 7.74
C ALA A 238 -1.95 -3.74 6.97
N VAL A 239 -0.75 -3.82 7.55
CA VAL A 239 0.41 -4.45 6.90
C VAL A 239 0.25 -5.95 6.68
N PHE A 240 -0.56 -6.63 7.51
CA PHE A 240 -0.78 -8.08 7.44
C PHE A 240 -1.81 -8.49 6.37
N THR A 241 -2.40 -7.52 5.65
CA THR A 241 -3.60 -7.69 4.78
C THR A 241 -3.47 -7.12 3.36
#